data_AF-A0A3B8K0V5-F1
#
_entry.id   AF-A0A3B8K0V5-F1
#
_cell.length_a   1.000
_cell.length_b   1.000
_cell.length_c   1.000
_cell.angle_alpha   90.00
_cell.angle_beta   90.00
_cell.angle_gamma   90.00
#
_symmetry.space_group_name_H-M   'P 1'
#
loop_
_entity.id
_entity.type
_entity.pdbx_description
1 polymer ?
#
loop_
_entity_poly.entity_id
_entity_poly.type
_entity_poly.pdbx_seq_one_letter_code
_entity_poly.pdbx_strand_id
1 'polypeptide(L)'
;MSIDLESGSFDDWAHPRKDTSALRHDLEQGIRNLNPQTEAVVRAMGVEGKDAKQIGTELGISENAARIAFHRGLKKLRAFLSESYQER
;
A
#
# COMPACT_ATOMS: atom_id res chain seq x y z
N MET A 1 13.54 45.26 19.80
CA MET A 1 12.89 44.69 18.61
C MET A 1 12.46 43.30 18.99
N SER A 2 11.25 43.18 19.53
CA SER A 2 10.68 41.90 19.94
C SER A 2 9.97 41.33 18.73
N ILE A 3 10.38 40.14 18.29
CA ILE A 3 9.67 39.38 17.27
C ILE A 3 8.57 38.64 18.04
N ASP A 4 7.33 39.06 17.87
CA ASP A 4 6.16 38.28 18.26
C ASP A 4 6.14 37.00 17.44
N LEU A 5 6.56 35.90 18.07
CA LEU A 5 6.41 34.56 17.54
C LEU A 5 4.99 34.13 17.91
N GLU A 6 4.02 34.47 17.05
CA GLU A 6 2.67 33.93 17.19
C GLU A 6 2.75 32.41 17.30
N SER A 7 2.15 31.92 18.38
CA SER A 7 2.03 30.54 18.78
C SER A 7 1.17 29.76 17.79
N GLY A 8 1.69 29.49 16.59
CA GLY A 8 1.28 28.34 15.81
C GLY A 8 1.74 27.09 16.56
N SER A 9 0.81 26.36 17.16
CA SER A 9 1.09 25.06 17.78
C SER A 9 1.85 24.18 16.79
N PHE A 10 3.02 23.69 17.18
CA PHE A 10 3.84 22.78 16.37
C PHE A 10 3.12 21.45 16.04
N ASP A 11 1.97 21.22 16.68
CA ASP A 11 1.09 20.06 16.46
C ASP A 11 0.34 20.13 15.12
N ASP A 12 0.25 21.31 14.48
CA ASP A 12 -0.52 21.53 13.25
C ASP A 12 0.15 20.95 11.97
N TRP A 13 1.40 20.51 12.05
CA TRP A 13 2.10 19.83 10.94
C TRP A 13 1.86 18.32 10.90
N ALA A 14 1.24 17.77 11.94
CA ALA A 14 0.73 16.41 11.90
C ALA A 14 -0.54 16.43 11.04
N HIS A 15 -0.38 16.09 9.76
CA HIS A 15 -1.51 15.75 8.91
C HIS A 15 -2.47 14.89 9.75
N PRO A 16 -3.79 15.19 9.79
CA PRO A 16 -4.72 14.36 10.54
C PRO A 16 -4.44 12.94 10.12
N ARG A 17 -3.99 12.09 11.06
CA ARG A 17 -3.63 10.71 10.77
C ARG A 17 -4.82 10.15 10.02
N LYS A 18 -4.71 10.02 8.69
CA LYS A 18 -5.80 9.52 7.85
C LYS A 18 -6.30 8.30 8.57
N ASP A 19 -7.60 8.27 8.84
CA ASP A 19 -8.22 7.23 9.65
C ASP A 19 -7.62 5.89 9.25
N THR A 20 -6.77 5.36 10.13
CA THR A 20 -5.91 4.21 9.79
C THR A 20 -6.79 2.99 9.58
N SER A 21 -8.01 2.99 10.14
CA SER A 21 -9.02 1.97 9.92
C SER A 21 -9.60 2.04 8.50
N ALA A 22 -9.92 3.24 8.00
CA ALA A 22 -10.42 3.45 6.64
C ALA A 22 -9.37 3.06 5.60
N LEU A 23 -8.13 3.50 5.76
CA LEU A 23 -7.03 3.11 4.86
C LEU A 23 -6.80 1.59 4.86
N ARG A 24 -6.83 0.95 6.03
CA ARG A 24 -6.72 -0.51 6.14
C ARG A 24 -7.86 -1.22 5.41
N HIS A 25 -9.09 -0.73 5.57
CA HIS A 25 -10.25 -1.28 4.88
C HIS A 25 -10.08 -1.18 3.35
N ASP A 26 -9.75 0.00 2.84
CA ASP A 26 -9.57 0.25 1.40
C ASP A 26 -8.44 -0.61 0.84
N LEU A 27 -7.33 -0.75 1.57
CA LEU A 27 -6.21 -1.61 1.16
C LEU A 27 -6.63 -3.08 1.07
N GLU A 28 -7.36 -3.60 2.07
CA GLU A 28 -7.84 -4.99 2.04
C GLU A 28 -8.83 -5.23 0.88
N GLN A 29 -9.71 -4.28 0.57
CA GLN A 29 -10.57 -4.37 -0.61
C GLN A 29 -9.76 -4.34 -1.90
N GLY A 30 -8.80 -3.43 -2.01
CA GLY A 30 -7.92 -3.32 -3.16
C GLY A 30 -7.13 -4.62 -3.41
N ILE A 31 -6.64 -5.27 -2.35
CA ILE A 31 -5.92 -6.55 -2.45
C ILE A 31 -6.85 -7.66 -2.92
N ARG A 32 -8.08 -7.75 -2.36
CA ARG A 32 -9.09 -8.75 -2.77
C ARG A 32 -9.56 -8.59 -4.22
N ASN A 33 -9.44 -7.38 -4.80
CA ASN A 33 -9.79 -7.10 -6.19
C ASN A 33 -8.68 -7.47 -7.20
N LEU A 34 -7.52 -7.95 -6.73
CA LEU A 34 -6.48 -8.46 -7.60
C LEU A 34 -6.84 -9.88 -8.09
N ASN A 35 -6.20 -10.33 -9.18
CA ASN A 35 -6.33 -11.74 -9.55
C ASN A 35 -5.60 -12.62 -8.51
N PRO A 36 -5.96 -13.91 -8.37
CA PRO A 36 -5.45 -14.75 -7.28
C PRO A 36 -3.93 -14.82 -7.19
N GLN A 37 -3.25 -14.94 -8.33
CA GLN A 37 -1.79 -14.99 -8.37
C GLN A 37 -1.15 -13.67 -7.92
N THR A 38 -1.69 -12.53 -8.35
CA THR A 38 -1.18 -11.20 -7.99
C THR A 38 -1.45 -10.90 -6.51
N GLU A 39 -2.62 -11.28 -6.01
CA GLU A 39 -2.95 -11.19 -4.57
C GLU A 39 -1.94 -11.99 -3.74
N ALA A 40 -1.70 -13.26 -4.07
CA ALA A 40 -0.78 -14.12 -3.36
C ALA A 40 0.64 -13.53 -3.29
N VAL A 41 1.14 -13.02 -4.44
CA VAL A 41 2.45 -12.38 -4.51
C VAL A 41 2.51 -11.10 -3.66
N VAL A 42 1.48 -10.27 -3.70
CA VAL A 42 1.42 -9.02 -2.92
C VAL A 42 1.40 -9.30 -1.41
N ARG A 43 0.63 -10.29 -0.96
CA ARG A 43 0.61 -10.69 0.46
C ARG A 43 1.96 -11.26 0.89
N ALA A 44 2.52 -12.19 0.13
CA ALA A 44 3.79 -12.83 0.45
C ALA A 44 4.96 -11.83 0.55
N MET A 45 5.06 -10.89 -0.41
CA MET A 45 6.17 -9.93 -0.42
C MET A 45 5.92 -8.71 0.46
N GLY A 46 4.71 -8.17 0.46
CA GLY A 46 4.36 -6.93 1.15
C GLY A 46 4.01 -7.10 2.63
N VAL A 47 3.56 -8.28 3.05
CA VAL A 47 3.13 -8.57 4.43
C VAL A 47 4.04 -9.60 5.10
N GLU A 48 4.34 -10.71 4.42
CA GLU A 48 5.15 -11.80 4.99
C GLU A 48 6.66 -11.57 4.83
N GLY A 49 7.07 -10.58 4.03
CA GLY A 49 8.48 -10.23 3.83
C GLY A 49 9.28 -11.25 3.00
N LYS A 50 8.62 -12.14 2.26
CA LYS A 50 9.26 -13.12 1.39
C LYS A 50 9.90 -12.44 0.18
N ASP A 51 11.01 -13.00 -0.29
CA ASP A 51 11.64 -12.55 -1.52
C ASP A 51 11.00 -13.20 -2.77
N ALA A 52 11.34 -12.66 -3.95
CA ALA A 52 10.78 -13.14 -5.22
C ALA A 52 11.15 -14.59 -5.54
N LYS A 53 12.29 -15.07 -5.04
CA LYS A 53 12.79 -16.42 -5.31
C LYS A 53 11.99 -17.44 -4.52
N GLN A 54 11.79 -17.18 -3.22
CA GLN A 54 10.92 -17.98 -2.35
C GLN A 54 9.50 -18.09 -2.91
N ILE A 55 8.93 -16.95 -3.33
CA ILE A 55 7.59 -16.90 -3.93
C ILE A 55 7.53 -17.69 -5.24
N GLY A 56 8.55 -17.59 -6.08
CA GLY A 56 8.64 -18.36 -7.32
C GLY A 56 8.60 -19.87 -7.06
N THR A 57 9.35 -20.34 -6.05
CA THR A 57 9.33 -21.75 -5.62
C THR A 57 7.96 -22.17 -5.07
N GLU A 58 7.35 -21.37 -4.20
CA GLU A 58 6.06 -21.69 -3.57
C GLU A 58 4.89 -21.71 -4.56
N LEU A 59 4.86 -20.77 -5.50
CA LEU A 59 3.76 -20.61 -6.45
C LEU A 59 3.99 -21.32 -7.79
N GLY A 60 5.15 -21.96 -8.00
CA GLY A 60 5.49 -22.64 -9.25
C GLY A 60 5.66 -21.69 -10.44
N ILE A 61 6.18 -20.48 -10.21
CA ILE A 61 6.40 -19.45 -11.22
C ILE A 61 7.85 -18.99 -11.25
N SER A 62 8.28 -18.34 -12.34
CA SER A 62 9.63 -17.77 -12.38
C SER A 62 9.78 -16.61 -11.40
N GLU A 63 10.98 -16.42 -10.87
CA GLU A 63 11.32 -15.28 -10.00
C GLU A 63 10.99 -13.92 -10.66
N ASN A 64 11.21 -13.82 -11.97
CA ASN A 64 10.84 -12.63 -12.74
C ASN A 64 9.31 -12.45 -12.82
N ALA A 65 8.55 -13.54 -13.02
CA ALA A 65 7.09 -13.48 -13.00
C ALA A 65 6.56 -13.00 -11.63
N ALA A 66 7.17 -13.44 -10.53
CA ALA A 66 6.85 -12.94 -9.19
C ALA A 66 7.11 -11.44 -9.05
N ARG A 67 8.27 -10.94 -9.49
CA ARG A 67 8.56 -9.48 -9.49
C ARG A 67 7.56 -8.68 -10.31
N ILE A 68 7.24 -9.15 -11.52
CA ILE A 68 6.27 -8.50 -12.41
C ILE A 68 4.87 -8.49 -11.78
N ALA A 69 4.43 -9.62 -11.22
CA ALA A 69 3.15 -9.71 -10.53
C ALA A 69 3.09 -8.72 -9.36
N PHE A 70 4.13 -8.66 -8.52
CA PHE A 70 4.20 -7.72 -7.41
C PHE A 70 4.09 -6.27 -7.88
N HIS A 71 4.90 -5.86 -8.86
CA HIS A 71 4.88 -4.51 -9.40
C HIS A 71 3.50 -4.15 -9.99
N ARG A 72 2.88 -5.07 -10.73
CA ARG A 72 1.54 -4.87 -11.29
C ARG A 72 0.48 -4.77 -10.19
N GLY A 73 0.60 -5.57 -9.14
CA GLY A 73 -0.26 -5.51 -7.95
C GLY A 73 -0.21 -4.14 -7.30
N LEU A 74 0.99 -3.63 -7.00
CA LEU A 74 1.17 -2.28 -6.43
C LEU A 74 0.58 -1.18 -7.32
N LYS A 75 0.75 -1.27 -8.65
CA LYS A 75 0.18 -0.29 -9.58
C LYS A 75 -1.36 -0.28 -9.53
N LYS A 76 -1.99 -1.46 -9.43
CA LYS A 76 -3.44 -1.59 -9.29
C LYS A 76 -3.94 -1.07 -7.94
N LEU A 77 -3.25 -1.40 -6.84
CA LEU A 77 -3.57 -0.88 -5.51
C LEU A 77 -3.48 0.65 -5.47
N ARG A 78 -2.46 1.24 -6.10
CA ARG A 78 -2.36 2.69 -6.22
C ARG A 78 -3.58 3.29 -6.91
N ALA A 79 -3.99 2.73 -8.05
CA ALA A 79 -5.14 3.22 -8.80
C ALA A 79 -6.43 3.13 -7.96
N PHE A 80 -6.67 1.97 -7.35
CA PHE A 80 -7.83 1.74 -6.49
C PHE A 80 -7.88 2.73 -5.32
N LEU A 81 -6.76 2.92 -4.63
CA LEU A 81 -6.70 3.85 -3.50
C LEU A 81 -6.92 5.29 -3.98
N SER A 82 -6.30 5.70 -5.09
CA SER A 82 -6.51 7.03 -5.66
C SER A 82 -7.99 7.31 -5.97
N GLU A 83 -8.71 6.35 -6.54
CA GLU A 83 -10.16 6.47 -6.81
C GLU A 83 -10.97 6.54 -5.50
N SER A 84 -10.69 5.67 -4.53
CA SER A 84 -11.37 5.66 -3.23
C SER A 84 -11.17 6.95 -2.41
N TYR A 85 -10.09 7.70 -2.68
CA TYR A 85 -9.84 9.02 -2.08
C TYR A 85 -10.56 10.17 -2.78
N GLN A 86 -11.04 10.01 -4.03
CA GLN A 86 -11.77 11.06 -4.75
C GLN A 86 -13.28 11.04 -4.45
N GLU A 87 -13.82 9.89 -4.03
CA GLU A 87 -15.23 9.72 -3.68
C GLU A 87 -15.58 10.12 -2.23
N ARG A 88 -14.58 10.57 -1.46
CA ARG A 88 -14.71 11.06 -0.07
C ARG A 88 -14.45 12.55 0.00
#